data_AF-A0A1W1I4J2-F1
#
_entry.id   AF-A0A1W1I4J2-F1
#
_cell.length_a   1.000
_cell.length_b   1.000
_cell.length_c   1.000
_cell.angle_alpha   90.00
_cell.angle_beta   90.00
_cell.angle_gamma   90.00
#
_symmetry.space_group_name_H-M   'P 1'
#
loop_
_entity.id
_entity.type
_entity.pdbx_description
1 polymer ?
#
loop_
_entity_poly.entity_id
_entity_poly.type
_entity_poly.pdbx_seq_one_letter_code
_entity_poly.pdbx_strand_id
1 'polypeptide(L)'
;MRLVFLLLSLVAIAGCDRSDPIVLIQLHPTNPDIMYVATNDYIYKTRDRGQTWTNLSQGMSHSRVISMAVDPTYPATVYAGTKGDAVFKSHDGGQRWVSMRSGLDDATISSVVNQFVFDPAESNHIYLATTMGVFETNNGGDNWIKKMEGMKEVLMVVTLGMDSSRPEVLYAGTSGGVYKTSNKAARWDKVNNGLVAPDMIKTSRALNVTAVVVDPFASDTVYAATLTGLYRTTDGAKSWTRIGQSLADQMIIGMIVDRTKQGVIYISGRDGIHRSEDGGSTWKTMNRGLITTNVRCIVQSSTDPKVFYAGTNGSGLYRSGDGGETWDAMPAIVPVKATP
;
A
#
# COMPACT_ATOMS: atom_id res chain seq x y z
N MET A 1 8.77 56.70 -42.78
CA MET A 1 9.35 55.44 -42.27
C MET A 1 8.66 55.11 -40.95
N ARG A 2 7.57 54.34 -40.98
CA ARG A 2 6.80 53.94 -39.78
C ARG A 2 7.27 52.53 -39.38
N LEU A 3 7.94 52.40 -38.24
CA LEU A 3 8.34 51.11 -37.68
C LEU A 3 7.13 50.47 -37.00
N VAL A 4 6.74 49.30 -37.48
CA VAL A 4 5.76 48.41 -36.82
C VAL A 4 6.53 47.58 -35.79
N PHE A 5 6.23 47.76 -34.51
CA PHE A 5 6.69 46.84 -33.46
C PHE A 5 5.71 45.66 -33.39
N LEU A 6 6.14 44.51 -33.92
CA LEU A 6 5.45 43.23 -33.74
C LEU A 6 5.82 42.69 -32.36
N LEU A 7 4.90 42.77 -31.39
CA LEU A 7 5.03 42.04 -30.13
C LEU A 7 4.77 40.55 -30.41
N LEU A 8 5.83 39.75 -30.52
CA LEU A 8 5.73 38.31 -30.41
C LEU A 8 5.50 37.96 -28.94
N SER A 9 4.24 37.69 -28.60
CA SER A 9 3.88 37.05 -27.33
C SER A 9 4.49 35.65 -27.30
N LEU A 10 5.53 35.48 -26.48
CA LEU A 10 6.09 34.20 -26.12
C LEU A 10 4.99 33.39 -25.41
N VAL A 11 4.40 32.42 -26.11
CA VAL A 11 3.57 31.40 -25.45
C VAL A 11 4.54 30.55 -24.64
N ALA A 12 4.57 30.77 -23.33
CA ALA A 12 5.22 29.87 -22.41
C ALA A 12 4.54 28.51 -22.56
N ILE A 13 5.25 27.55 -23.15
CA ILE A 13 4.91 26.13 -23.07
C ILE A 13 4.92 25.82 -21.58
N ALA A 14 3.74 25.61 -21.00
CA ALA A 14 3.61 25.13 -19.63
C ALA A 14 4.48 23.87 -19.51
N GLY A 15 5.58 23.99 -18.77
CA GLY A 15 6.38 22.85 -18.37
C GLY A 15 5.43 21.85 -17.73
N CYS A 16 5.57 20.59 -18.13
CA CYS A 16 4.91 19.48 -17.43
C CYS A 16 5.51 19.45 -16.02
N ASP A 17 4.95 20.24 -15.10
CA ASP A 17 5.30 20.23 -13.69
C ASP A 17 4.93 18.85 -13.15
N ARG A 18 5.88 17.92 -13.22
CA ARG A 18 5.73 16.60 -12.61
C ARG A 18 5.64 16.81 -11.11
N SER A 19 4.51 16.42 -10.54
CA SER A 19 4.41 16.33 -9.09
C SER A 19 5.37 15.27 -8.57
N ASP A 20 5.74 15.35 -7.30
CA ASP A 20 6.43 14.24 -6.66
C ASP A 20 5.60 12.94 -6.75
N PRO A 21 6.24 11.78 -6.90
CA PRO A 21 5.57 10.50 -6.82
C PRO A 21 4.84 10.31 -5.49
N ILE A 22 3.56 9.96 -5.56
CA ILE A 22 2.80 9.55 -4.39
C ILE A 22 3.21 8.11 -4.03
N VAL A 23 3.90 7.94 -2.90
CA VAL A 23 4.33 6.63 -2.41
C VAL A 23 3.16 5.86 -1.84
N LEU A 24 2.38 6.50 -0.98
CA LEU A 24 1.24 5.91 -0.31
C LEU A 24 0.23 6.98 0.08
N ILE A 25 -1.00 6.52 0.32
CA ILE A 25 -2.09 7.29 0.91
C ILE A 25 -2.58 6.50 2.12
N GLN A 26 -2.63 7.14 3.29
CA GLN A 26 -3.16 6.55 4.51
C GLN A 26 -4.33 7.39 5.01
N LEU A 27 -5.52 6.81 4.97
CA LEU A 27 -6.75 7.48 5.40
C LEU A 27 -6.91 7.36 6.92
N HIS A 28 -7.53 8.37 7.53
CA HIS A 28 -7.98 8.26 8.91
C HIS A 28 -9.20 7.32 8.99
N PRO A 29 -9.28 6.43 10.00
CA PRO A 29 -10.28 5.35 10.03
C PRO A 29 -11.72 5.86 10.07
N THR A 30 -11.99 6.99 10.72
CA THR A 30 -13.36 7.51 10.92
C THR A 30 -13.60 8.95 10.46
N ASN A 31 -12.56 9.69 10.06
CA ASN A 31 -12.66 11.10 9.71
C ASN A 31 -12.17 11.30 8.27
N PRO A 32 -13.08 11.46 7.30
CA PRO A 32 -12.68 11.57 5.90
C PRO A 32 -12.00 12.89 5.52
N ASP A 33 -11.98 13.88 6.42
CA ASP A 33 -11.22 15.12 6.21
C ASP A 33 -9.72 14.92 6.44
N ILE A 34 -9.34 13.87 7.16
CA ILE A 34 -7.97 13.59 7.54
C ILE A 34 -7.39 12.47 6.67
N MET A 35 -6.33 12.77 5.96
CA MET A 35 -5.48 11.76 5.31
C MET A 35 -4.01 12.18 5.37
N TYR A 36 -3.17 11.17 5.26
CA TYR A 36 -1.73 11.28 5.19
C TYR A 36 -1.27 10.82 3.81
N VAL A 37 -0.30 11.53 3.27
CA VAL A 37 0.31 11.18 1.99
C VAL A 37 1.82 11.25 2.14
N ALA A 38 2.52 10.19 1.76
CA ALA A 38 3.97 10.22 1.67
C ALA A 38 4.40 10.37 0.20
N THR A 39 5.34 11.26 -0.05
CA THR A 39 6.13 11.32 -1.28
C THR A 39 7.46 10.60 -1.05
N ASN A 40 8.41 10.70 -1.99
CA ASN A 40 9.73 10.12 -1.78
C ASN A 40 10.50 10.77 -0.62
N ASP A 41 10.22 12.04 -0.33
CA ASP A 41 11.03 12.85 0.57
C ASP A 41 10.26 13.28 1.82
N TYR A 42 8.93 13.39 1.74
CA TYR A 42 8.13 14.00 2.80
C TYR A 42 6.84 13.25 3.12
N ILE A 43 6.34 13.45 4.34
CA ILE A 43 4.98 13.11 4.76
C ILE A 43 4.18 14.40 4.83
N TYR A 44 2.97 14.37 4.30
CA TYR A 44 2.00 15.44 4.39
C TYR A 44 0.72 14.96 5.05
N LYS A 45 0.05 15.87 5.76
CA LYS A 45 -1.28 15.66 6.31
C LYS A 45 -2.20 16.77 5.85
N THR A 46 -3.43 16.39 5.50
CA THR A 46 -4.55 17.31 5.33
C THR A 46 -5.57 17.09 6.45
N ARG A 47 -6.36 18.13 6.73
CA ARG A 47 -7.53 18.09 7.62
C ARG A 47 -8.78 18.64 6.94
N ASP A 48 -8.76 18.74 5.61
CA ASP A 48 -9.80 19.35 4.78
C ASP A 48 -9.98 18.61 3.45
N ARG A 49 -9.80 17.28 3.45
CA ARG A 49 -9.95 16.40 2.27
C ARG A 49 -8.99 16.73 1.12
N GLY A 50 -7.81 17.25 1.44
CA GLY A 50 -6.73 17.51 0.49
C GLY A 50 -6.78 18.88 -0.18
N GLN A 51 -7.50 19.85 0.40
CA GLN A 51 -7.46 21.25 -0.06
C GLN A 51 -6.17 21.92 0.41
N THR A 52 -5.72 21.66 1.64
CA THR A 52 -4.45 22.14 2.18
C THR A 52 -3.65 21.03 2.83
N TRP A 53 -2.32 21.20 2.81
CA TRP A 53 -1.36 20.21 3.29
C TRP A 53 -0.37 20.82 4.27
N THR A 54 -0.06 20.08 5.34
CA THR A 54 1.01 20.39 6.30
C THR A 54 2.11 19.34 6.19
N ASN A 55 3.36 19.75 6.07
CA ASN A 55 4.52 18.85 6.08
C ASN A 55 4.77 18.35 7.52
N LEU A 56 4.88 17.04 7.70
CA LEU A 56 5.04 16.34 8.98
C LEU A 56 6.37 15.59 9.12
N SER A 57 7.34 15.86 8.25
CA SER A 57 8.64 15.16 8.25
C SER A 57 9.62 15.67 9.30
N GLN A 58 9.29 16.74 10.02
CA GLN A 58 10.18 17.27 11.06
C GLN A 58 10.44 16.23 12.15
N GLY A 59 11.71 16.05 12.52
CA GLY A 59 12.13 15.10 13.55
C GLY A 59 12.30 13.65 13.08
N MET A 60 11.93 13.34 11.83
CA MET A 60 12.40 12.11 11.19
C MET A 60 13.78 12.36 10.57
N SER A 61 14.61 11.33 10.54
CA SER A 61 15.78 11.30 9.65
C SER A 61 15.32 11.51 8.20
N HIS A 62 16.23 11.90 7.30
CA HIS A 62 15.96 11.99 5.84
C HIS A 62 15.69 10.61 5.18
N SER A 63 15.14 9.67 5.94
CA SER A 63 14.84 8.32 5.52
C SER A 63 13.48 8.27 4.85
N ARG A 64 13.49 7.71 3.64
CA ARG A 64 12.30 7.54 2.82
C ARG A 64 11.26 6.72 3.55
N VAL A 65 10.06 7.28 3.65
CA VAL A 65 8.88 6.59 4.20
C VAL A 65 8.31 5.68 3.13
N ILE A 66 8.10 4.42 3.49
CA ILE A 66 7.65 3.36 2.57
C ILE A 66 6.24 2.88 2.93
N SER A 67 5.91 2.86 4.22
CA SER A 67 4.60 2.47 4.72
C SER A 67 4.15 3.41 5.84
N MET A 68 2.84 3.53 6.03
CA MET A 68 2.25 4.24 7.16
C MET A 68 1.06 3.45 7.67
N ALA A 69 0.70 3.70 8.92
CA ALA A 69 -0.49 3.14 9.54
C ALA A 69 -1.07 4.12 10.56
N VAL A 70 -2.39 4.13 10.72
CA VAL A 70 -3.10 4.88 11.76
C VAL A 70 -3.71 3.85 12.69
N ASP A 71 -3.51 4.00 14.00
CA ASP A 71 -4.15 3.12 14.98
C ASP A 71 -5.68 3.26 14.82
N PRO A 72 -6.41 2.15 14.58
CA PRO A 72 -7.85 2.18 14.34
C PRO A 72 -8.66 2.60 15.59
N THR A 73 -8.13 2.35 16.79
CA THR A 73 -8.75 2.66 18.08
C THR A 73 -8.35 4.04 18.57
N TYR A 74 -7.09 4.43 18.37
CA TYR A 74 -6.52 5.71 18.81
C TYR A 74 -5.90 6.49 17.63
N PRO A 75 -6.69 7.13 16.75
CA PRO A 75 -6.18 7.67 15.47
C PRO A 75 -5.19 8.84 15.56
N ALA A 76 -4.95 9.38 16.75
CA ALA A 76 -3.83 10.30 16.99
C ALA A 76 -2.48 9.55 16.99
N THR A 77 -2.48 8.25 17.26
CA THR A 77 -1.32 7.38 17.13
C THR A 77 -1.14 6.95 15.69
N VAL A 78 -0.01 7.33 15.11
CA VAL A 78 0.35 7.02 13.72
C VAL A 78 1.76 6.44 13.65
N TYR A 79 1.95 5.50 12.72
CA TYR A 79 3.20 4.79 12.50
C TYR A 79 3.73 5.11 11.11
N ALA A 80 5.04 5.23 10.99
CA ALA A 80 5.75 5.37 9.72
C ALA A 80 6.85 4.32 9.64
N GLY A 81 6.78 3.48 8.61
CA GLY A 81 7.80 2.50 8.26
C GLY A 81 8.72 3.09 7.21
N THR A 82 10.02 3.05 7.48
CA THR A 82 11.04 3.72 6.65
C THR A 82 12.00 2.74 6.02
N LYS A 83 12.80 3.24 5.09
CA LYS A 83 14.05 2.60 4.66
C LYS A 83 15.18 3.02 5.61
N GLY A 84 15.78 2.05 6.28
CA GLY A 84 16.99 2.22 7.09
C GLY A 84 16.77 2.48 8.59
N ASP A 85 15.74 3.25 8.97
CA ASP A 85 15.47 3.60 10.38
C ASP A 85 14.29 2.82 11.00
N ALA A 86 13.84 1.77 10.31
CA ALA A 86 12.78 0.88 10.70
C ALA A 86 11.43 1.58 10.96
N VAL A 87 11.02 1.78 12.21
CA VAL A 87 9.69 2.27 12.60
C VAL A 87 9.81 3.57 13.38
N PHE A 88 9.00 4.56 13.01
CA PHE A 88 8.67 5.72 13.83
C PHE A 88 7.21 5.66 14.27
N LYS A 89 6.95 6.19 15.47
CA LYS A 89 5.60 6.35 16.03
C LYS A 89 5.41 7.80 16.45
N SER A 90 4.20 8.31 16.25
CA SER A 90 3.75 9.60 16.75
C SER A 90 2.47 9.41 17.54
N HIS A 91 2.29 10.17 18.61
CA HIS A 91 1.08 10.16 19.44
C HIS A 91 0.18 11.39 19.22
N ASP A 92 0.59 12.32 18.36
CA ASP A 92 -0.06 13.61 18.12
C ASP A 92 -0.44 13.83 16.65
N GLY A 93 -0.66 12.72 15.94
CA GLY A 93 -1.07 12.68 14.55
C GLY A 93 0.03 13.11 13.59
N GLY A 94 1.28 12.84 13.92
CA GLY A 94 2.48 13.05 13.11
C GLY A 94 3.19 14.39 13.32
N GLN A 95 2.88 15.14 14.37
CA GLN A 95 3.58 16.40 14.66
C GLN A 95 4.94 16.15 15.31
N ARG A 96 5.06 15.09 16.10
CA ARG A 96 6.32 14.60 16.68
C ARG A 96 6.46 13.11 16.47
N TRP A 97 7.67 12.69 16.10
CA TRP A 97 8.00 11.30 15.83
C TRP A 97 9.06 10.77 16.80
N VAL A 98 8.89 9.53 17.22
CA VAL A 98 9.82 8.79 18.09
C VAL A 98 10.22 7.50 17.39
N SER A 99 11.51 7.19 17.39
CA SER A 99 12.02 5.92 16.83
C SER A 99 11.63 4.74 17.72
N MET A 100 11.04 3.72 17.11
CA MET A 100 10.53 2.50 17.74
C MET A 100 11.28 1.26 17.22
N ARG A 101 12.60 1.25 17.41
CA ARG A 101 13.50 0.23 16.84
C ARG A 101 13.82 -0.97 17.76
N SER A 102 13.30 -0.99 19.00
CA SER A 102 13.64 -2.05 19.95
C SER A 102 13.18 -3.41 19.43
N GLY A 103 14.10 -4.38 19.34
CA GLY A 103 13.83 -5.70 18.77
C GLY A 103 13.85 -5.76 17.23
N LEU A 104 14.22 -4.67 16.56
CA LEU A 104 14.47 -4.60 15.12
C LEU A 104 15.98 -4.48 14.82
N ASP A 105 16.83 -5.04 15.67
CA ASP A 105 18.29 -4.86 15.59
C ASP A 105 18.92 -5.44 14.31
N ASP A 106 18.24 -6.39 13.66
CA ASP A 106 18.60 -6.92 12.34
C ASP A 106 18.35 -5.94 11.19
N ALA A 107 17.60 -4.85 11.42
CA ALA A 107 17.31 -3.86 10.41
C ALA A 107 18.59 -3.07 10.07
N THR A 108 19.10 -3.26 8.87
CA THR A 108 20.23 -2.52 8.33
C THR A 108 19.77 -1.21 7.70
N ILE A 109 20.71 -0.33 7.34
CA ILE A 109 20.43 0.90 6.57
C ILE A 109 19.70 0.64 5.23
N SER A 110 19.74 -0.59 4.72
CA SER A 110 19.04 -0.99 3.49
C SER A 110 17.70 -1.68 3.74
N SER A 111 17.36 -1.98 5.00
CA SER A 111 16.13 -2.67 5.37
C SER A 111 14.93 -1.74 5.26
N VAL A 112 13.78 -2.32 4.91
CA VAL A 112 12.54 -1.57 4.68
C VAL A 112 11.39 -2.18 5.46
N VAL A 113 10.57 -1.33 6.08
CA VAL A 113 9.25 -1.70 6.61
C VAL A 113 8.21 -1.48 5.52
N ASN A 114 7.73 -2.57 4.93
CA ASN A 114 6.86 -2.57 3.76
C ASN A 114 5.38 -2.39 4.12
N GLN A 115 4.94 -2.89 5.27
CA GLN A 115 3.53 -2.86 5.65
C GLN A 115 3.35 -3.05 7.16
N PHE A 116 2.35 -2.38 7.73
CA PHE A 116 1.82 -2.64 9.07
C PHE A 116 0.47 -3.34 8.93
N VAL A 117 0.19 -4.31 9.78
CA VAL A 117 -1.12 -4.97 9.88
C VAL A 117 -1.51 -5.04 11.36
N PHE A 118 -2.59 -4.36 11.72
CA PHE A 118 -3.17 -4.42 13.07
C PHE A 118 -4.01 -5.67 13.23
N ASP A 119 -3.96 -6.27 14.41
CA ASP A 119 -5.01 -7.19 14.86
C ASP A 119 -6.32 -6.39 15.00
N PRO A 120 -7.42 -6.81 14.36
CA PRO A 120 -8.70 -6.11 14.43
C PRO A 120 -9.30 -6.07 15.83
N ALA A 121 -8.92 -6.99 16.73
CA ALA A 121 -9.43 -7.02 18.10
C ALA A 121 -8.56 -6.20 19.08
N GLU A 122 -7.28 -5.99 18.75
CA GLU A 122 -6.29 -5.45 19.69
C GLU A 122 -5.32 -4.50 18.96
N SER A 123 -5.54 -3.17 19.04
CA SER A 123 -4.69 -2.21 18.29
C SER A 123 -3.23 -2.13 18.75
N ASN A 124 -2.90 -2.71 19.91
CA ASN A 124 -1.51 -2.84 20.37
C ASN A 124 -0.80 -4.07 19.78
N HIS A 125 -1.54 -4.99 19.15
CA HIS A 125 -1.01 -6.16 18.48
C HIS A 125 -0.85 -5.86 16.99
N ILE A 126 0.41 -5.78 16.53
CA ILE A 126 0.74 -5.33 15.16
C ILE A 126 1.79 -6.27 14.56
N TYR A 127 1.59 -6.61 13.29
CA TYR A 127 2.57 -7.32 12.47
C TYR A 127 3.21 -6.39 11.44
N LEU A 128 4.50 -6.60 11.17
CA LEU A 128 5.25 -5.91 10.12
C LEU A 128 5.67 -6.88 9.02
N ALA A 129 5.45 -6.47 7.78
CA ALA A 129 6.19 -7.00 6.64
C ALA A 129 7.49 -6.21 6.49
N THR A 130 8.65 -6.86 6.53
CA THR A 130 9.93 -6.21 6.30
C THR A 130 10.82 -7.00 5.35
N THR A 131 11.83 -6.33 4.77
CA THR A 131 12.88 -7.03 4.02
C THR A 131 13.70 -8.00 4.87
N MET A 132 13.57 -7.98 6.20
CA MET A 132 14.27 -8.88 7.12
C MET A 132 13.36 -9.99 7.68
N GLY A 133 12.08 -10.03 7.29
CA GLY A 133 11.11 -10.99 7.78
C GLY A 133 9.84 -10.36 8.34
N VAL A 134 9.01 -11.21 8.96
CA VAL A 134 7.86 -10.77 9.75
C VAL A 134 8.32 -10.41 11.16
N PHE A 135 7.82 -9.30 11.68
CA PHE A 135 7.95 -8.92 13.09
C PHE A 135 6.58 -8.70 13.72
N GLU A 136 6.47 -8.92 15.02
CA GLU A 136 5.25 -8.77 15.80
C GLU A 136 5.53 -7.92 17.05
N THR A 137 4.58 -7.09 17.43
CA THR A 137 4.53 -6.41 18.73
C THR A 137 3.19 -6.67 19.38
N ASN A 138 3.15 -6.77 20.72
CA ASN A 138 1.92 -6.83 21.52
C ASN A 138 1.79 -5.60 22.44
N ASN A 139 2.64 -4.58 22.24
CA ASN A 139 2.71 -3.38 23.07
C ASN A 139 2.74 -2.10 22.21
N GLY A 140 2.08 -2.12 21.06
CA GLY A 140 1.92 -0.95 20.21
C GLY A 140 3.24 -0.44 19.63
N GLY A 141 4.24 -1.31 19.46
CA GLY A 141 5.51 -1.02 18.82
C GLY A 141 6.66 -0.66 19.75
N ASP A 142 6.47 -0.71 21.07
CA ASP A 142 7.55 -0.42 22.04
C ASP A 142 8.66 -1.50 21.98
N ASN A 143 8.31 -2.75 21.67
CA ASN A 143 9.25 -3.82 21.35
C ASN A 143 8.71 -4.74 20.25
N TRP A 144 9.60 -5.17 19.36
CA TRP A 144 9.31 -6.07 18.25
C TRP A 144 9.97 -7.44 18.43
N ILE A 145 9.32 -8.49 17.94
CA ILE A 145 9.82 -9.87 17.98
C ILE A 145 9.75 -10.45 16.58
N LYS A 146 10.86 -11.00 16.09
CA LYS A 146 10.93 -11.64 14.77
C LYS A 146 10.13 -12.95 14.74
N LYS A 147 9.28 -13.14 13.73
CA LYS A 147 8.36 -14.29 13.58
C LYS A 147 8.55 -15.01 12.25
N MET A 148 9.67 -15.74 12.13
CA MET A 148 10.12 -16.39 10.88
C MET A 148 10.16 -17.92 10.95
N GLU A 149 9.62 -18.53 11.99
CA GLU A 149 9.64 -19.99 12.13
C GLU A 149 8.91 -20.67 10.96
N GLY A 150 9.56 -21.62 10.28
CA GLY A 150 9.05 -22.25 9.05
C GLY A 150 9.40 -21.54 7.73
N MET A 151 9.86 -20.28 7.76
CA MET A 151 10.26 -19.50 6.57
C MET A 151 11.75 -19.65 6.20
N LYS A 152 12.21 -20.89 5.96
CA LYS A 152 13.65 -21.21 5.79
C LYS A 152 14.31 -20.64 4.52
N GLU A 153 13.54 -20.32 3.48
CA GLU A 153 14.03 -19.90 2.15
C GLU A 153 13.67 -18.45 1.81
N VAL A 154 13.21 -17.67 2.78
CA VAL A 154 12.69 -16.31 2.55
C VAL A 154 13.81 -15.29 2.63
N LEU A 155 14.00 -14.53 1.56
CA LEU A 155 14.91 -13.39 1.57
C LEU A 155 14.24 -12.11 2.09
N MET A 156 12.96 -11.89 1.74
CA MET A 156 12.22 -10.67 2.08
C MET A 156 10.73 -10.98 2.20
N VAL A 157 10.06 -10.32 3.16
CA VAL A 157 8.60 -10.28 3.26
C VAL A 157 8.12 -8.93 2.73
N VAL A 158 7.32 -8.96 1.68
CA VAL A 158 6.88 -7.77 0.92
C VAL A 158 5.54 -7.29 1.45
N THR A 159 4.64 -8.20 1.81
CA THR A 159 3.26 -7.87 2.18
C THR A 159 2.69 -8.93 3.13
N LEU A 160 1.71 -8.51 3.92
CA LEU A 160 0.90 -9.37 4.78
C LEU A 160 -0.58 -9.16 4.46
N GLY A 161 -1.31 -10.26 4.32
CA GLY A 161 -2.77 -10.30 4.29
C GLY A 161 -3.28 -11.05 5.51
N MET A 162 -4.06 -10.38 6.37
CA MET A 162 -4.69 -10.99 7.54
C MET A 162 -6.16 -11.27 7.23
N ASP A 163 -6.66 -12.40 7.74
CA ASP A 163 -8.08 -12.67 7.79
C ASP A 163 -8.70 -11.93 8.99
N SER A 164 -9.53 -10.92 8.72
CA SER A 164 -10.13 -10.09 9.78
C SER A 164 -11.13 -10.85 10.66
N SER A 165 -11.65 -11.99 10.19
CA SER A 165 -12.57 -12.84 10.96
C SER A 165 -11.84 -13.92 11.78
N ARG A 166 -10.59 -14.22 11.40
CA ARG A 166 -9.71 -15.24 11.99
C ARG A 166 -8.30 -14.65 12.10
N PRO A 167 -8.04 -13.71 13.03
CA PRO A 167 -6.77 -12.98 13.09
C PRO A 167 -5.55 -13.86 13.40
N GLU A 168 -5.75 -15.12 13.78
CA GLU A 168 -4.69 -16.13 13.84
C GLU A 168 -4.18 -16.59 12.46
N VAL A 169 -4.95 -16.33 11.39
CA VAL A 169 -4.63 -16.67 10.01
C VAL A 169 -4.07 -15.46 9.27
N LEU A 170 -2.82 -15.57 8.86
CA LEU A 170 -2.15 -14.58 8.02
C LEU A 170 -1.48 -15.25 6.82
N TYR A 171 -1.35 -14.48 5.76
CA TYR A 171 -0.61 -14.83 4.55
C TYR A 171 0.51 -13.82 4.35
N ALA A 172 1.72 -14.30 4.12
CA ALA A 172 2.88 -13.49 3.83
C ALA A 172 3.28 -13.66 2.37
N GLY A 173 3.25 -12.55 1.62
CA GLY A 173 3.84 -12.47 0.30
C GLY A 173 5.33 -12.20 0.41
N THR A 174 6.14 -13.08 -0.19
CA THR A 174 7.60 -13.04 -0.07
C THR A 174 8.28 -13.06 -1.42
N SER A 175 9.61 -12.87 -1.45
CA SER A 175 10.43 -13.09 -2.66
C SER A 175 10.30 -14.53 -3.21
N GLY A 176 10.02 -15.50 -2.35
CA GLY A 176 9.95 -16.94 -2.63
C GLY A 176 8.53 -17.52 -2.71
N GLY A 177 7.50 -16.67 -2.78
CA GLY A 177 6.09 -17.07 -2.88
C GLY A 177 5.27 -16.72 -1.63
N VAL A 178 4.15 -17.42 -1.44
CA VAL A 178 3.21 -17.20 -0.34
C VAL A 178 3.45 -18.21 0.79
N TYR A 179 3.50 -17.70 2.01
CA TYR A 179 3.48 -18.48 3.24
C TYR A 179 2.19 -18.20 4.00
N LYS A 180 1.67 -19.20 4.71
CA LYS A 180 0.47 -19.10 5.54
C LYS A 180 0.80 -19.47 6.98
N THR A 181 0.23 -18.74 7.93
CA THR A 181 0.15 -19.15 9.33
C THR A 181 -1.31 -19.34 9.71
N SER A 182 -1.56 -20.17 10.71
CA SER A 182 -2.87 -20.33 11.37
C SER A 182 -2.77 -20.25 12.89
N ASN A 183 -1.63 -19.74 13.39
CA ASN A 183 -1.29 -19.70 14.80
C ASN A 183 -0.58 -18.39 15.17
N LYS A 184 -1.11 -17.25 14.68
CA LYS A 184 -0.61 -15.90 15.02
C LYS A 184 0.89 -15.74 14.73
N ALA A 185 1.31 -16.15 13.54
CA ALA A 185 2.70 -16.11 13.08
C ALA A 185 3.71 -16.93 13.92
N ALA A 186 3.25 -17.83 14.79
CA ALA A 186 4.15 -18.71 15.55
C ALA A 186 4.89 -19.71 14.65
N ARG A 187 4.26 -20.14 13.55
CA ARG A 187 4.89 -20.92 12.47
C ARG A 187 4.22 -20.63 11.13
N TRP A 188 5.02 -20.72 10.07
CA TRP A 188 4.60 -20.48 8.69
C TRP A 188 4.81 -21.71 7.81
N ASP A 189 3.85 -21.99 6.95
CA ASP A 189 3.87 -23.07 5.95
C ASP A 189 3.86 -22.50 4.54
N LYS A 190 4.69 -23.04 3.65
CA LYS A 190 4.77 -22.62 2.24
C LYS A 190 3.55 -23.15 1.48
N VAL A 191 2.79 -22.27 0.83
CA VAL A 191 1.48 -22.59 0.21
C VAL A 191 1.44 -22.20 -1.28
N ASN A 192 2.41 -22.67 -2.06
CA ASN A 192 2.64 -22.22 -3.44
C ASN A 192 2.00 -23.08 -4.54
N ASN A 193 1.18 -24.07 -4.19
CA ASN A 193 0.62 -25.01 -5.17
C ASN A 193 -0.24 -24.27 -6.21
N GLY A 194 0.20 -24.23 -7.47
CA GLY A 194 -0.48 -23.49 -8.56
C GLY A 194 -0.04 -22.02 -8.74
N LEU A 195 0.77 -21.44 -7.84
CA LEU A 195 1.39 -20.11 -8.03
C LEU A 195 2.60 -20.16 -8.97
N VAL A 196 3.22 -21.33 -9.08
CA VAL A 196 4.46 -21.54 -9.83
C VAL A 196 4.18 -22.57 -10.92
N ALA A 197 4.50 -22.22 -12.16
CA ALA A 197 4.61 -23.25 -13.18
C ALA A 197 5.78 -24.18 -12.80
N PRO A 198 5.63 -25.52 -12.84
CA PRO A 198 6.66 -26.46 -12.37
C PRO A 198 8.06 -26.25 -12.96
N ASP A 199 8.15 -25.65 -14.14
CA ASP A 199 9.35 -25.33 -14.90
C ASP A 199 10.05 -24.01 -14.48
N MET A 200 9.35 -23.15 -13.74
CA MET A 200 9.82 -21.81 -13.30
C MET A 200 10.58 -21.85 -11.97
N ILE A 201 10.75 -23.02 -11.36
CA ILE A 201 11.56 -23.24 -10.15
C ILE A 201 13.05 -23.17 -10.51
N LYS A 202 13.59 -21.97 -10.71
CA LYS A 202 15.04 -21.81 -10.93
C LYS A 202 15.75 -20.84 -9.99
N THR A 203 15.07 -19.95 -9.26
CA THR A 203 15.72 -19.11 -8.23
C THR A 203 14.77 -18.68 -7.10
N SER A 204 15.33 -18.41 -5.91
CA SER A 204 14.63 -17.93 -4.70
C SER A 204 13.99 -16.54 -4.80
N ARG A 205 14.08 -15.88 -5.97
CA ARG A 205 13.48 -14.57 -6.28
C ARG A 205 12.40 -14.63 -7.36
N ALA A 206 12.10 -15.82 -7.91
CA ALA A 206 11.31 -15.94 -9.13
C ALA A 206 9.83 -15.51 -8.99
N LEU A 207 9.28 -15.45 -7.77
CA LEU A 207 7.86 -15.16 -7.58
C LEU A 207 7.60 -13.71 -7.20
N ASN A 208 8.33 -13.21 -6.19
CA ASN A 208 8.21 -11.84 -5.68
C ASN A 208 6.76 -11.37 -5.60
N VAL A 209 6.06 -11.86 -4.57
CA VAL A 209 4.65 -11.55 -4.34
C VAL A 209 4.53 -10.08 -3.93
N THR A 210 3.85 -9.28 -4.73
CA THR A 210 3.74 -7.82 -4.54
C THR A 210 2.53 -7.43 -3.69
N ALA A 211 1.47 -8.23 -3.69
CA ALA A 211 0.28 -8.02 -2.89
C ALA A 211 -0.37 -9.35 -2.49
N VAL A 212 -0.87 -9.45 -1.25
CA VAL A 212 -1.72 -10.55 -0.79
C VAL A 212 -2.89 -9.96 -0.02
N VAL A 213 -4.12 -10.29 -0.42
CA VAL A 213 -5.35 -9.76 0.21
C VAL A 213 -6.33 -10.90 0.42
N VAL A 214 -6.87 -11.00 1.64
CA VAL A 214 -7.93 -11.96 2.01
C VAL A 214 -9.29 -11.30 1.73
N ASP A 215 -10.23 -12.05 1.14
CA ASP A 215 -11.59 -11.57 0.92
C ASP A 215 -12.33 -11.47 2.28
N PRO A 216 -12.84 -10.29 2.68
CA PRO A 216 -13.50 -10.11 3.97
C PRO A 216 -14.85 -10.83 4.08
N PHE A 217 -15.45 -11.26 2.96
CA PHE A 217 -16.70 -12.01 2.92
C PHE A 217 -16.49 -13.52 2.85
N ALA A 218 -15.28 -13.95 2.49
CA ALA A 218 -14.95 -15.36 2.29
C ALA A 218 -13.50 -15.63 2.69
N SER A 219 -13.29 -15.97 3.96
CA SER A 219 -12.01 -16.20 4.62
C SER A 219 -11.04 -17.16 3.92
N ASP A 220 -11.55 -18.11 3.12
CA ASP A 220 -10.74 -19.06 2.34
C ASP A 220 -10.49 -18.60 0.89
N THR A 221 -11.04 -17.45 0.51
CA THR A 221 -10.74 -16.75 -0.73
C THR A 221 -9.62 -15.73 -0.51
N VAL A 222 -8.51 -15.91 -1.22
CA VAL A 222 -7.33 -15.05 -1.12
C VAL A 222 -6.81 -14.73 -2.50
N TYR A 223 -6.36 -13.51 -2.69
CA TYR A 223 -5.76 -13.01 -3.92
C TYR A 223 -4.28 -12.76 -3.69
N ALA A 224 -3.44 -13.19 -4.65
CA ALA A 224 -2.01 -12.95 -4.62
C ALA A 224 -1.52 -12.45 -5.99
N ALA A 225 -0.86 -11.30 -6.00
CA ALA A 225 -0.18 -10.77 -7.17
C ALA A 225 1.31 -11.11 -7.10
N THR A 226 1.85 -11.61 -8.21
CA THR A 226 3.28 -11.91 -8.38
C THR A 226 3.84 -11.12 -9.57
N LEU A 227 5.15 -11.20 -9.82
CA LEU A 227 5.72 -10.63 -11.04
C LEU A 227 5.23 -11.28 -12.34
N THR A 228 4.61 -12.45 -12.27
CA THR A 228 4.22 -13.26 -13.43
C THR A 228 2.71 -13.42 -13.58
N GLY A 229 1.92 -12.90 -12.64
CA GLY A 229 0.46 -12.84 -12.79
C GLY A 229 -0.29 -12.64 -11.48
N LEU A 230 -1.61 -12.59 -11.62
CA LEU A 230 -2.56 -12.55 -10.52
C LEU A 230 -3.16 -13.94 -10.31
N TYR A 231 -3.31 -14.32 -9.04
CA TYR A 231 -3.80 -15.63 -8.65
C TYR A 231 -4.88 -15.50 -7.58
N ARG A 232 -5.78 -16.48 -7.57
CA ARG A 232 -6.84 -16.63 -6.59
C ARG A 232 -6.86 -18.04 -6.05
N THR A 233 -7.07 -18.18 -4.75
CA THR A 233 -7.49 -19.42 -4.09
C THR A 233 -8.90 -19.25 -3.54
N THR A 234 -9.63 -20.35 -3.38
CA THR A 234 -10.92 -20.42 -2.66
C THR A 234 -10.93 -21.56 -1.64
N ASP A 235 -9.77 -22.16 -1.38
CA ASP A 235 -9.59 -23.33 -0.51
C ASP A 235 -8.57 -23.07 0.62
N GLY A 236 -8.34 -21.78 0.94
CA GLY A 236 -7.42 -21.36 1.98
C GLY A 236 -5.96 -21.58 1.60
N ALA A 237 -5.62 -21.38 0.33
CA ALA A 237 -4.29 -21.55 -0.28
C ALA A 237 -3.79 -23.01 -0.34
N LYS A 238 -4.68 -24.00 -0.38
CA LYS A 238 -4.27 -25.38 -0.75
C LYS A 238 -3.93 -25.46 -2.23
N SER A 239 -4.61 -24.68 -3.06
CA SER A 239 -4.31 -24.50 -4.48
C SER A 239 -4.64 -23.09 -4.96
N TRP A 240 -3.90 -22.64 -5.98
CA TRP A 240 -4.07 -21.34 -6.61
C TRP A 240 -4.41 -21.50 -8.09
N THR A 241 -5.36 -20.68 -8.55
CA THR A 241 -5.75 -20.57 -9.95
C THR A 241 -5.32 -19.22 -10.48
N ARG A 242 -4.66 -19.21 -11.65
CA ARG A 242 -4.29 -17.96 -12.33
C ARG A 242 -5.54 -17.27 -12.86
N ILE A 243 -5.62 -15.97 -12.60
CA ILE A 243 -6.70 -15.08 -13.04
C ILE A 243 -6.11 -13.83 -13.73
N GLY A 244 -6.94 -12.97 -14.30
CA GLY A 244 -6.47 -11.73 -14.93
C GLY A 244 -5.58 -11.92 -16.16
N GLN A 245 -5.68 -13.06 -16.85
CA GLN A 245 -4.94 -13.33 -18.09
C GLN A 245 -5.26 -12.33 -19.22
N SER A 246 -6.41 -11.67 -19.15
CA SER A 246 -6.83 -10.64 -20.09
C SER A 246 -6.17 -9.27 -19.86
N LEU A 247 -5.49 -9.07 -18.72
CA LEU A 247 -4.81 -7.81 -18.42
C LEU A 247 -3.55 -7.68 -19.28
N ALA A 248 -3.36 -6.51 -19.90
CA ALA A 248 -2.21 -6.25 -20.76
C ALA A 248 -0.90 -6.18 -19.95
N ASP A 249 -0.90 -5.49 -18.81
CA ASP A 249 0.21 -5.48 -17.86
C ASP A 249 -0.11 -6.39 -16.67
N GLN A 250 0.80 -7.33 -16.39
CA GLN A 250 0.69 -8.29 -15.29
C GLN A 250 1.40 -7.79 -14.02
N MET A 251 2.09 -6.63 -14.09
CA MET A 251 2.76 -6.01 -12.96
C MET A 251 1.76 -5.22 -12.09
N ILE A 252 1.19 -5.90 -11.10
CA ILE A 252 0.26 -5.29 -10.13
C ILE A 252 1.05 -4.68 -8.97
N ILE A 253 0.78 -3.40 -8.70
CA ILE A 253 1.44 -2.62 -7.65
C ILE A 253 0.50 -2.46 -6.44
N GLY A 254 -0.78 -2.18 -6.68
CA GLY A 254 -1.80 -2.04 -5.64
C GLY A 254 -2.95 -3.00 -5.89
N MET A 255 -3.54 -3.51 -4.81
CA MET A 255 -4.72 -4.39 -4.87
C MET A 255 -5.58 -4.14 -3.64
N ILE A 256 -6.89 -3.98 -3.85
CA ILE A 256 -7.89 -3.87 -2.79
C ILE A 256 -9.11 -4.71 -3.16
N VAL A 257 -9.70 -5.38 -2.18
CA VAL A 257 -11.02 -6.02 -2.29
C VAL A 257 -12.04 -5.04 -1.71
N ASP A 258 -13.16 -4.81 -2.41
CA ASP A 258 -14.20 -3.90 -1.94
C ASP A 258 -14.78 -4.40 -0.62
N ARG A 259 -14.70 -3.57 0.43
CA ARG A 259 -15.14 -3.95 1.77
C ARG A 259 -16.66 -4.10 1.94
N THR A 260 -17.44 -3.76 0.91
CA THR A 260 -18.90 -3.77 0.92
C THR A 260 -19.51 -4.66 -0.16
N LYS A 261 -18.70 -5.19 -1.08
CA LYS A 261 -19.16 -6.00 -2.21
C LYS A 261 -18.27 -7.21 -2.40
N GLN A 262 -18.83 -8.39 -2.15
CA GLN A 262 -18.16 -9.65 -2.39
C GLN A 262 -17.75 -9.79 -3.86
N GLY A 263 -16.54 -10.29 -4.12
CA GLY A 263 -16.03 -10.52 -5.47
C GLY A 263 -15.63 -9.27 -6.26
N VAL A 264 -15.80 -8.06 -5.70
CA VAL A 264 -15.33 -6.83 -6.35
C VAL A 264 -13.90 -6.53 -5.94
N ILE A 265 -13.01 -6.39 -6.94
CA ILE A 265 -11.58 -6.20 -6.72
C ILE A 265 -11.10 -5.05 -7.60
N TYR A 266 -10.24 -4.21 -7.05
CA TYR A 266 -9.51 -3.21 -7.80
C TYR A 266 -8.02 -3.50 -7.76
N ILE A 267 -7.38 -3.33 -8.91
CA ILE A 267 -5.92 -3.44 -9.06
C ILE A 267 -5.39 -2.16 -9.68
N SER A 268 -4.17 -1.78 -9.31
CA SER A 268 -3.46 -0.65 -9.91
C SER A 268 -2.05 -1.02 -10.34
N GLY A 269 -1.56 -0.40 -11.41
CA GLY A 269 -0.22 -0.63 -11.94
C GLY A 269 0.18 0.43 -12.97
N ARG A 270 1.01 0.06 -13.95
CA ARG A 270 1.43 0.97 -15.03
C ARG A 270 0.35 1.19 -16.10
N ASP A 271 -0.63 0.30 -16.16
CA ASP A 271 -1.78 0.37 -17.08
C ASP A 271 -3.03 0.99 -16.43
N GLY A 272 -2.84 1.64 -15.28
CA GLY A 272 -3.88 2.38 -14.57
C GLY A 272 -4.58 1.50 -13.55
N ILE A 273 -5.89 1.67 -13.45
CA ILE A 273 -6.76 0.99 -12.51
C ILE A 273 -7.70 0.08 -13.30
N HIS A 274 -7.86 -1.16 -12.84
CA HIS A 274 -8.86 -2.09 -13.37
C HIS A 274 -9.73 -2.60 -12.23
N ARG A 275 -11.01 -2.85 -12.54
CA ARG A 275 -11.99 -3.43 -11.63
C ARG A 275 -12.49 -4.77 -12.17
N SER A 276 -12.59 -5.75 -11.29
CA SER A 276 -13.36 -6.97 -11.52
C SER A 276 -14.59 -6.96 -10.61
N GLU A 277 -15.69 -7.54 -11.10
CA GLU A 277 -16.93 -7.72 -10.33
C GLU A 277 -17.27 -9.21 -10.09
N ASP A 278 -16.41 -10.12 -10.56
CA ASP A 278 -16.64 -11.56 -10.56
C ASP A 278 -15.48 -12.34 -9.93
N GLY A 279 -14.80 -11.72 -8.97
CA GLY A 279 -13.71 -12.34 -8.23
C GLY A 279 -12.43 -12.52 -9.07
N GLY A 280 -12.22 -11.65 -10.06
CA GLY A 280 -11.01 -11.58 -10.88
C GLY A 280 -11.07 -12.34 -12.20
N SER A 281 -12.22 -12.91 -12.56
CA SER A 281 -12.40 -13.65 -13.81
C SER A 281 -12.44 -12.73 -15.03
N THR A 282 -13.09 -11.57 -14.93
CA THR A 282 -13.12 -10.53 -15.95
C THR A 282 -12.73 -9.17 -15.38
N TRP A 283 -12.23 -8.28 -16.24
CA TRP A 283 -11.69 -6.98 -15.84
C TRP A 283 -12.16 -5.86 -16.76
N LYS A 284 -12.51 -4.73 -16.15
CA LYS A 284 -12.86 -3.47 -16.82
C LYS A 284 -11.81 -2.42 -16.47
N THR A 285 -11.32 -1.67 -17.46
CA THR A 285 -10.43 -0.53 -17.25
C THR A 285 -11.19 0.67 -16.68
N MET A 286 -10.62 1.31 -15.66
CA MET A 286 -11.24 2.34 -14.83
C MET A 286 -10.44 3.65 -14.84
N ASN A 287 -9.96 4.07 -16.02
CA ASN A 287 -9.00 5.17 -16.17
C ASN A 287 -9.62 6.51 -16.57
N ARG A 288 -10.95 6.62 -16.65
CA ARG A 288 -11.61 7.85 -17.12
C ARG A 288 -11.30 9.01 -16.16
N GLY A 289 -10.65 10.05 -16.68
CA GLY A 289 -10.24 11.24 -15.92
C GLY A 289 -8.79 11.18 -15.39
N LEU A 290 -8.13 10.02 -15.42
CA LEU A 290 -6.70 9.93 -15.17
C LEU A 290 -5.92 10.45 -16.37
N ILE A 291 -4.98 11.38 -16.15
CA ILE A 291 -4.08 11.87 -17.21
C ILE A 291 -2.85 10.98 -17.41
N THR A 292 -2.58 10.09 -16.44
CA THR A 292 -1.52 9.09 -16.48
C THR A 292 -2.06 7.75 -16.00
N THR A 293 -1.55 6.66 -16.59
CA THR A 293 -1.87 5.30 -16.16
C THR A 293 -0.88 4.76 -15.13
N ASN A 294 0.19 5.49 -14.79
CA ASN A 294 1.15 5.00 -13.79
C ASN A 294 0.63 5.24 -12.37
N VAL A 295 -0.25 4.35 -11.90
CA VAL A 295 -0.93 4.42 -10.60
C VAL A 295 -0.23 3.50 -9.61
N ARG A 296 0.37 4.11 -8.59
CA ARG A 296 1.21 3.43 -7.62
C ARG A 296 0.44 2.91 -6.40
N CYS A 297 -0.61 3.61 -5.99
CA CYS A 297 -1.45 3.17 -4.88
C CYS A 297 -2.90 3.55 -5.12
N ILE A 298 -3.81 2.73 -4.59
CA ILE A 298 -5.25 2.96 -4.58
C ILE A 298 -5.77 2.61 -3.18
N VAL A 299 -6.66 3.44 -2.63
CA VAL A 299 -7.29 3.21 -1.34
C VAL A 299 -8.78 3.53 -1.40
N GLN A 300 -9.60 2.69 -0.76
CA GLN A 300 -11.04 2.92 -0.57
C GLN A 300 -11.26 3.66 0.75
N SER A 301 -12.16 4.66 0.74
CA SER A 301 -12.53 5.37 1.97
C SER A 301 -13.22 4.44 2.96
N SER A 302 -12.81 4.52 4.23
CA SER A 302 -13.37 3.79 5.36
C SER A 302 -14.75 4.31 5.80
N THR A 303 -15.15 5.50 5.34
CA THR A 303 -16.44 6.13 5.70
C THR A 303 -17.44 6.15 4.54
N ASP A 304 -16.97 6.02 3.30
CA ASP A 304 -17.83 5.95 2.11
C ASP A 304 -17.24 4.95 1.09
N PRO A 305 -17.86 3.79 0.86
CA PRO A 305 -17.32 2.78 -0.06
C PRO A 305 -17.28 3.22 -1.53
N LYS A 306 -17.96 4.31 -1.92
CA LYS A 306 -17.89 4.84 -3.29
C LYS A 306 -16.70 5.78 -3.49
N VAL A 307 -16.07 6.24 -2.41
CA VAL A 307 -14.95 7.17 -2.49
C VAL A 307 -13.64 6.40 -2.53
N PHE A 308 -12.84 6.68 -3.56
CA PHE A 308 -11.50 6.14 -3.71
C PHE A 308 -10.49 7.25 -3.91
N TYR A 309 -9.25 6.99 -3.51
CA TYR A 309 -8.11 7.85 -3.80
C TYR A 309 -7.04 7.05 -4.52
N ALA A 310 -6.39 7.68 -5.49
CA ALA A 310 -5.30 7.08 -6.25
C ALA A 310 -4.08 8.00 -6.25
N GLY A 311 -2.92 7.43 -5.96
CA GLY A 311 -1.63 8.11 -6.01
C GLY A 311 -0.85 7.67 -7.24
N THR A 312 -0.34 8.64 -8.00
CA THR A 312 0.38 8.36 -9.25
C THR A 312 1.89 8.56 -9.12
N ASN A 313 2.64 7.95 -10.03
CA ASN A 313 4.08 8.15 -10.15
C ASN A 313 4.39 9.37 -11.05
N GLY A 314 4.02 10.57 -10.59
CA GLY A 314 4.41 11.84 -11.24
C GLY A 314 3.28 12.73 -11.75
N SER A 315 2.02 12.47 -11.39
CA SER A 315 0.85 13.28 -11.80
C SER A 315 -0.15 13.52 -10.65
N GLY A 316 0.32 13.44 -9.40
CA GLY A 316 -0.41 13.81 -8.20
C GLY A 316 -1.39 12.77 -7.69
N LEU A 317 -2.33 13.28 -6.88
CA LEU A 317 -3.44 12.55 -6.27
C LEU A 317 -4.70 12.70 -7.12
N TYR A 318 -5.49 11.64 -7.16
CA TYR A 318 -6.81 11.62 -7.76
C TYR A 318 -7.84 11.14 -6.75
N ARG A 319 -9.07 11.62 -6.92
CA ARG A 319 -10.22 11.17 -6.15
C ARG A 319 -11.32 10.69 -7.10
N SER A 320 -11.96 9.60 -6.73
CA SER A 320 -13.23 9.15 -7.31
C SER A 320 -14.32 9.25 -6.26
N GLY A 321 -15.52 9.66 -6.66
CA GLY A 321 -16.73 9.67 -5.81
C GLY A 321 -17.79 8.63 -6.22
N ASP A 322 -17.50 7.81 -7.23
CA ASP A 322 -18.47 6.95 -7.91
C ASP A 322 -17.99 5.50 -8.05
N GLY A 323 -17.11 5.05 -7.16
CA GLY A 323 -16.59 3.68 -7.17
C GLY A 323 -15.52 3.45 -8.24
N GLY A 324 -14.77 4.48 -8.60
CA GLY A 324 -13.68 4.45 -9.58
C GLY A 324 -14.15 4.59 -11.04
N GLU A 325 -15.41 4.93 -11.32
CA GLU A 325 -15.89 5.12 -12.70
C GLU A 325 -15.30 6.40 -13.32
N THR A 326 -15.14 7.45 -12.53
CA THR A 326 -14.46 8.70 -12.89
C THR A 326 -13.46 9.14 -11.83
N TRP A 327 -12.40 9.81 -12.28
CA TRP A 327 -11.32 10.32 -11.44
C TRP A 327 -11.08 11.81 -11.69
N ASP A 328 -11.08 12.59 -10.62
CA ASP A 328 -10.73 14.01 -10.64
C ASP A 328 -9.36 14.22 -10.01
N ALA A 329 -8.52 15.03 -10.64
CA ALA A 329 -7.25 15.44 -10.07
C ALA A 329 -7.50 16.29 -8.81
N MET A 330 -6.79 15.98 -7.73
CA MET A 330 -6.82 16.77 -6.50
C MET A 330 -5.81 17.92 -6.56
N PRO A 331 -5.97 18.96 -5.72
CA PRO A 331 -4.98 20.03 -5.59
C PRO A 331 -3.57 19.49 -5.34
N ALA A 332 -2.57 20.16 -5.92
CA ALA A 332 -1.17 19.79 -5.71
C ALA A 332 -0.80 19.89 -4.22
N ILE A 333 0.07 18.99 -3.78
CA ILE A 333 0.57 18.96 -2.39
C ILE A 333 1.62 20.05 -2.22
N VAL A 334 1.16 21.27 -2.01
CA VAL A 334 2.02 22.41 -1.67
C VAL A 334 1.86 22.68 -0.18
N PRO A 335 2.89 22.41 0.65
CA PRO A 335 2.80 22.65 2.08
C PRO A 335 2.62 24.15 2.35
N VAL A 336 1.68 24.49 3.23
CA VAL A 336 1.56 25.85 3.75
C VAL A 336 2.87 26.19 4.45
N LYS A 337 3.54 27.28 4.04
CA LYS A 337 4.73 27.76 4.74
C LYS A 337 4.34 28.05 6.20
N ALA A 338 5.06 27.46 7.14
CA ALA A 338 4.96 27.88 8.53
C ALA A 338 5.29 29.39 8.58
N THR A 339 4.33 30.21 8.99
CA THR A 339 4.64 31.60 9.34
C THR A 339 5.61 31.58 10.53
N PRO A 340 6.72 32.33 10.47
CA PRO A 340 7.76 32.33 11.49
C PRO A 340 7.26 32.78 12.86
#